data_AF-A0A1W0X6E6-F1
#
_entry.id   AF-A0A1W0X6E6-F1
#
_cell.length_a   1.000
_cell.length_b   1.000
_cell.length_c   1.000
_cell.angle_alpha   90.00
_cell.angle_beta   90.00
_cell.angle_gamma   90.00
#
_symmetry.space_group_name_H-M   'P 1'
#
loop_
_entity.id
_entity.type
_entity.pdbx_description
1 polymer ?
#
loop_
_entity_poly.entity_id
_entity_poly.type
_entity_poly.pdbx_seq_one_letter_code
_entity_poly.pdbx_strand_id
1 'polypeptide(L)'
;MIALLAMVVTLATRASAESHVMCAAVYDPVCGQNGQTYGSACNAAIVHVQIAHQGACISIPLPRPTAPVAPGPTTQRPRCVCLSMLVMLVCGEDGKTHTSPCRARCAGNTNFTTGRCPVPLN
;
A
#
# COMPACT_ATOMS: atom_id res chain seq x y z
N MET A 1 24.41 16.66 -60.12
CA MET A 1 24.54 15.20 -59.94
C MET A 1 25.84 14.84 -59.21
N ILE A 2 26.06 15.28 -57.96
CA ILE A 2 27.19 14.80 -57.14
C ILE A 2 26.74 14.72 -55.67
N ALA A 3 25.64 13.98 -55.44
CA ALA A 3 25.11 13.68 -54.10
C ALA A 3 25.27 12.18 -53.78
N LEU A 4 26.34 11.52 -54.27
CA LEU A 4 26.42 10.05 -54.26
C LEU A 4 27.71 9.43 -53.68
N LEU A 5 28.70 10.19 -53.22
CA LEU A 5 30.02 9.60 -52.88
C LEU A 5 30.49 9.70 -51.42
N ALA A 6 29.64 10.12 -50.49
CA ALA A 6 29.98 10.07 -49.06
C ALA A 6 29.11 9.09 -48.25
N MET A 7 28.37 8.19 -48.91
CA MET A 7 27.67 7.04 -48.29
C MET A 7 28.65 5.93 -47.84
N VAL A 8 29.95 6.25 -47.70
CA VAL A 8 31.02 5.33 -47.28
C VAL A 8 31.61 5.72 -45.92
N VAL A 9 30.93 6.56 -45.13
CA VAL A 9 31.20 6.61 -43.68
C VAL A 9 30.56 5.37 -43.06
N THR A 10 31.33 4.28 -43.20
CA THR A 10 31.34 3.09 -42.35
C THR A 10 30.04 2.83 -41.62
N LEU A 11 29.23 1.96 -42.22
CA LEU A 11 28.44 0.97 -41.51
C LEU A 11 29.37 0.22 -40.53
N ALA A 12 29.81 0.86 -39.45
CA ALA A 12 30.10 0.16 -38.22
C ALA A 12 28.73 -0.32 -37.75
N THR A 13 28.33 -1.44 -38.34
CA THR A 13 27.21 -2.25 -37.89
C THR A 13 27.42 -2.41 -36.41
N ARG A 14 26.58 -1.72 -35.62
CA ARG A 14 26.40 -2.03 -34.21
C ARG A 14 26.02 -3.50 -34.19
N ALA A 15 27.02 -4.36 -33.99
CA ALA A 15 26.85 -5.72 -33.59
C ALA A 15 26.14 -5.63 -32.23
N SER A 16 24.82 -5.52 -32.29
CA SER A 16 23.98 -5.81 -31.15
C SER A 16 24.18 -7.30 -30.92
N ALA A 17 25.20 -7.63 -30.13
CA ALA A 17 25.19 -8.87 -29.41
C ALA A 17 23.91 -8.83 -28.60
N GLU A 18 22.85 -9.46 -29.10
CA GLU A 18 21.75 -9.91 -28.25
C GLU A 18 22.40 -10.89 -27.28
N SER A 19 22.99 -10.36 -26.21
CA SER A 19 23.33 -11.15 -25.04
C SER A 19 21.99 -11.62 -24.52
N HIS A 20 21.61 -12.83 -24.89
CA HIS A 20 20.47 -13.49 -24.30
C HIS A 20 20.82 -13.70 -22.82
N VAL A 21 20.44 -12.72 -22.00
CA VAL A 21 20.76 -12.72 -20.58
C VAL A 21 20.02 -13.89 -19.96
N MET A 22 20.76 -14.92 -19.58
CA MET A 22 20.23 -16.05 -18.83
C MET A 22 20.31 -15.71 -17.35
N CYS A 23 19.17 -15.66 -16.68
CA CYS A 23 19.15 -15.59 -15.22
C CYS A 23 19.30 -17.00 -14.64
N ALA A 24 20.06 -17.12 -13.55
CA ALA A 24 20.05 -18.35 -12.76
C ALA A 24 18.63 -18.64 -12.25
N ALA A 25 18.27 -19.91 -12.16
CA ALA A 25 16.98 -20.35 -11.61
C ALA A 25 16.94 -20.25 -10.07
N VAL A 26 17.47 -19.16 -9.51
CA VAL A 26 17.45 -18.85 -8.08
C VAL A 26 16.28 -17.92 -7.82
N TYR A 27 15.42 -18.31 -6.88
CA TYR A 27 14.28 -17.51 -6.47
C TYR A 27 14.70 -16.52 -5.37
N ASP A 28 14.78 -15.24 -5.72
CA ASP A 28 15.11 -14.11 -4.84
C ASP A 28 14.23 -12.91 -5.23
N PRO A 29 12.95 -12.89 -4.80
CA PRO A 29 11.95 -12.04 -5.42
C PRO A 29 12.17 -10.55 -5.14
N VAL A 30 11.84 -9.72 -6.13
CA VAL A 30 11.87 -8.25 -6.02
C VAL A 30 10.57 -7.64 -6.52
N CYS A 31 10.18 -6.50 -5.95
CA CYS A 31 9.02 -5.74 -6.40
C CYS A 31 9.46 -4.64 -7.35
N GLY A 32 8.97 -4.67 -8.59
CA GLY A 32 9.21 -3.62 -9.57
C GLY A 32 8.38 -2.36 -9.27
N GLN A 33 8.84 -1.19 -9.74
CA GLN A 33 8.07 0.06 -9.67
C GLN A 33 6.74 -0.02 -10.45
N ASN A 34 6.62 -0.99 -11.36
CA ASN A 34 5.38 -1.32 -12.06
C ASN A 34 4.39 -2.17 -11.23
N GLY A 35 4.72 -2.50 -9.97
CA GLY A 35 3.88 -3.30 -9.09
C GLY A 35 3.88 -4.80 -9.40
N GLN A 36 4.79 -5.28 -10.26
CA GLN A 36 4.94 -6.69 -10.59
C GLN A 36 6.06 -7.34 -9.78
N THR A 37 5.82 -8.56 -9.29
CA THR A 37 6.85 -9.37 -8.64
C THR A 37 7.71 -10.07 -9.69
N TYR A 38 9.02 -9.89 -9.61
CA TYR A 38 10.00 -10.61 -10.42
C TYR A 38 10.69 -11.67 -9.57
N GLY A 39 10.93 -12.86 -10.14
CA GLY A 39 11.57 -13.98 -9.42
C GLY A 39 13.02 -13.73 -9.02
N SER A 40 13.69 -12.77 -9.68
CA SER A 40 15.00 -12.26 -9.30
C SER A 40 15.21 -10.84 -9.80
N ALA A 41 16.20 -10.12 -9.24
CA ALA A 41 16.66 -8.84 -9.77
C ALA A 41 17.14 -8.94 -11.23
N CYS A 42 17.72 -10.07 -11.63
CA CYS A 42 18.12 -10.33 -13.01
C CYS A 42 16.90 -10.33 -13.94
N ASN A 43 15.82 -11.02 -13.55
CA ASN A 43 14.59 -11.06 -14.35
C ASN A 43 13.95 -9.67 -14.51
N ALA A 44 14.01 -8.81 -13.48
CA ALA A 44 13.54 -7.43 -13.56
C ALA A 44 14.41 -6.58 -14.51
N ALA A 45 15.73 -6.79 -14.50
CA ALA A 45 16.67 -6.06 -15.34
C ALA A 45 16.51 -6.37 -16.84
N ILE A 46 16.22 -7.64 -17.20
CA ILE A 46 15.97 -8.06 -18.59
C ILE A 46 14.80 -7.29 -19.22
N VAL A 47 13.77 -7.00 -18.43
CA VAL A 47 12.59 -6.25 -18.88
C VAL A 47 12.69 -4.75 -18.55
N HIS A 48 13.87 -4.29 -18.13
CA HIS A 48 14.16 -2.89 -17.79
C HIS A 48 13.23 -2.26 -16.74
N VAL A 49 12.82 -3.05 -15.74
CA VAL A 49 12.01 -2.56 -14.63
C VAL A 49 12.89 -2.20 -13.45
N GLN A 50 12.76 -0.96 -12.97
CA GLN A 50 13.44 -0.53 -11.75
C GLN A 50 12.82 -1.21 -10.54
N ILE A 51 13.68 -1.63 -9.61
CA ILE A 51 13.27 -2.25 -8.35
C ILE A 51 12.77 -1.16 -7.40
N ALA A 52 11.57 -1.34 -6.87
CA ALA A 52 10.99 -0.49 -5.82
C ALA A 52 11.49 -0.91 -4.44
N HIS A 53 11.42 -2.20 -4.12
CA HIS A 53 11.94 -2.78 -2.88
C HIS A 53 12.27 -4.27 -3.04
N GLN A 54 13.05 -4.79 -2.09
CA GLN A 54 13.36 -6.22 -1.97
C GLN A 54 12.11 -7.01 -1.53
N GLY A 55 12.00 -8.27 -1.94
CA GLY A 55 10.84 -9.12 -1.70
C GLY A 55 9.73 -8.95 -2.76
N ALA A 56 8.78 -9.87 -2.76
CA ALA A 56 7.62 -9.82 -3.67
C ALA A 56 6.76 -8.57 -3.42
N CYS A 57 6.09 -8.07 -4.46
CA CYS A 57 5.10 -7.03 -4.29
C CYS A 57 3.98 -7.51 -3.38
N ILE A 58 3.55 -6.64 -2.48
CA ILE A 58 2.37 -6.87 -1.66
C ILE A 58 1.14 -6.68 -2.56
N SER A 59 0.71 -7.74 -3.24
CA SER A 59 -0.66 -7.80 -3.73
C SER A 59 -1.52 -8.02 -2.49
N ILE A 60 -1.97 -6.94 -1.85
CA ILE A 60 -3.15 -7.05 -1.01
C ILE A 60 -4.22 -7.58 -1.98
N PRO A 61 -4.78 -8.78 -1.80
CA PRO A 61 -5.99 -9.16 -2.49
C PRO A 61 -7.05 -8.26 -1.88
N LEU A 62 -7.14 -7.03 -2.37
CA LEU A 62 -8.31 -6.24 -2.15
C LEU A 62 -9.42 -7.07 -2.78
N PRO A 63 -10.48 -7.42 -2.04
CA PRO A 63 -11.66 -7.97 -2.68
C PRO A 63 -12.00 -6.98 -3.80
N ARG A 64 -11.88 -7.42 -5.05
CA ARG A 64 -12.28 -6.61 -6.21
C ARG A 64 -13.70 -6.17 -5.90
N PRO A 65 -13.98 -4.86 -5.73
CA PRO A 65 -15.35 -4.42 -5.56
C PRO A 65 -16.02 -4.64 -6.92
N THR A 66 -16.63 -5.80 -7.11
CA THR A 66 -17.53 -6.06 -8.24
C THR A 66 -18.86 -5.33 -8.06
N ALA A 67 -19.10 -4.81 -6.86
CA ALA A 67 -20.17 -3.87 -6.57
C ALA A 67 -19.66 -2.43 -6.74
N PRO A 68 -20.48 -1.52 -7.30
CA PRO A 68 -20.23 -0.08 -7.20
C PRO A 68 -20.00 0.27 -5.72
N VAL A 69 -18.91 0.97 -5.44
CA VAL A 69 -18.72 1.59 -4.12
C VAL A 69 -19.88 2.58 -3.97
N ALA A 70 -20.91 2.19 -3.24
CA ALA A 70 -21.95 3.13 -2.83
C ALA A 70 -21.26 4.27 -2.09
N PRO A 71 -21.63 5.55 -2.32
CA PRO A 71 -21.16 6.65 -1.50
C PRO A 71 -21.39 6.27 -0.05
N GLY A 72 -20.30 6.12 0.70
CA GLY A 72 -20.39 5.83 2.12
C GLY A 72 -21.25 6.92 2.77
N PRO A 73 -22.17 6.56 3.68
CA PRO A 73 -22.94 7.54 4.41
C PRO A 73 -21.99 8.52 5.11
N THR A 74 -22.07 9.79 4.74
CA THR A 74 -21.24 10.90 5.28
C THR A 74 -21.49 11.15 6.77
N THR A 75 -22.41 10.40 7.38
CA THR A 75 -22.84 10.45 8.78
C THR A 75 -22.84 9.08 9.48
N GLN A 76 -22.17 8.06 8.93
CA GLN A 76 -22.00 6.80 9.67
C GLN A 76 -20.56 6.64 10.11
N ARG A 77 -20.39 6.81 11.42
CA ARG A 77 -19.26 6.26 12.15
C ARG A 77 -19.03 4.84 11.64
N PRO A 78 -17.84 4.53 11.09
CA PRO A 78 -17.58 3.20 10.57
C PRO A 78 -17.84 2.20 11.70
N ARG A 79 -18.29 1.00 11.35
CA ARG A 79 -18.46 -0.12 12.28
C ARG A 79 -17.32 -0.10 13.29
N CYS A 80 -17.64 0.24 14.52
CA CYS A 80 -16.64 0.54 15.53
C CYS A 80 -15.86 -0.71 15.91
N VAL A 81 -14.64 -0.85 15.38
CA VAL A 81 -13.72 -1.93 15.75
C VAL A 81 -12.87 -1.46 16.92
N CYS A 82 -13.37 -1.68 18.13
CA CYS A 82 -12.61 -1.45 19.35
C CYS A 82 -12.21 -2.80 19.95
N LEU A 83 -10.90 -3.07 20.01
CA LEU A 83 -10.38 -4.21 20.75
C LEU A 83 -10.79 -4.06 22.22
N SER A 84 -11.47 -5.07 22.76
CA SER A 84 -12.01 -5.04 24.12
C SER A 84 -11.09 -5.73 25.14
N MET A 85 -9.84 -6.00 24.78
CA MET A 85 -8.89 -6.70 25.64
C MET A 85 -8.25 -5.79 26.70
N LEU A 86 -8.26 -4.47 26.51
CA LEU A 86 -7.74 -3.51 27.48
C LEU A 86 -8.87 -2.59 27.94
N VAL A 87 -9.25 -2.69 29.21
CA VAL A 87 -10.24 -1.82 29.83
C VAL A 87 -9.53 -0.57 30.37
N MET A 88 -9.82 0.58 29.75
CA MET A 88 -9.40 1.89 30.22
C MET A 88 -10.63 2.78 30.30
N LEU A 89 -11.10 3.01 31.52
CA LEU A 89 -12.29 3.81 31.76
C LEU A 89 -12.02 5.27 31.43
N VAL A 90 -12.90 5.87 30.63
CA VAL A 90 -12.93 7.32 30.38
C VAL A 90 -14.34 7.86 30.54
N CYS A 91 -14.47 9.09 31.02
CA CYS A 91 -15.72 9.83 31.05
C CYS A 91 -15.81 10.72 29.81
N GLY A 92 -16.81 10.47 28.96
CA GLY A 92 -17.08 11.31 27.79
C GLY A 92 -17.78 12.62 28.18
N GLU A 93 -17.75 13.58 27.26
CA GLU A 93 -18.58 14.79 27.31
C GLU A 93 -20.09 14.49 27.28
N ASP A 94 -20.47 13.29 26.83
CA ASP A 94 -21.82 12.73 26.95
C ASP A 94 -22.23 12.32 28.37
N GLY A 95 -21.36 12.51 29.37
CA GLY A 95 -21.59 12.13 30.76
C GLY A 95 -21.60 10.61 30.98
N LYS A 96 -21.17 9.82 30.00
CA LYS A 96 -21.14 8.36 30.07
C LYS A 96 -19.72 7.86 30.27
N THR A 97 -19.60 6.82 31.09
CA THR A 97 -18.33 6.09 31.26
C THR A 97 -18.19 5.07 30.13
N HIS A 98 -17.08 5.15 29.39
CA HIS A 98 -16.74 4.22 28.30
C HIS A 98 -15.57 3.35 28.71
N THR A 99 -15.55 2.08 28.27
CA THR A 99 -14.50 1.11 28.65
C THR A 99 -13.19 1.25 27.88
N SER A 100 -13.14 2.14 26.90
CA SER A 100 -11.90 2.58 26.24
C SER A 100 -12.10 3.95 25.60
N PRO A 101 -11.02 4.72 25.35
CA PRO A 101 -11.05 5.91 24.50
C PRO A 101 -11.63 5.62 23.11
N CYS A 102 -11.39 4.42 22.55
CA CYS A 102 -11.99 4.01 21.28
C CYS A 102 -13.51 3.99 21.37
N ARG A 103 -14.08 3.40 22.43
CA ARG A 103 -15.53 3.36 22.63
C ARG A 103 -16.12 4.75 22.90
N ALA A 104 -15.43 5.61 23.64
CA ALA A 104 -15.85 7.01 23.83
C ALA A 104 -15.86 7.76 22.50
N ARG A 105 -14.76 7.67 21.75
CA ARG A 105 -14.66 8.22 20.41
C ARG A 105 -15.72 7.67 19.52
N CYS A 106 -16.14 6.40 19.67
CA CYS A 106 -17.19 5.72 18.91
C CYS A 106 -18.61 6.20 19.22
N ALA A 107 -18.86 6.67 20.44
CA ALA A 107 -20.17 7.15 20.86
C ALA A 107 -20.49 8.59 20.44
N GLY A 108 -19.51 9.35 19.93
CA GLY A 108 -19.70 10.77 19.65
C GLY A 108 -18.60 11.65 20.22
N ASN A 109 -17.94 11.19 21.29
CA ASN A 109 -17.13 12.05 22.14
C ASN A 109 -15.80 12.41 21.46
N THR A 110 -15.53 13.71 21.38
CA THR A 110 -14.25 14.28 20.95
C THR A 110 -13.34 14.57 22.14
N ASN A 111 -13.94 14.84 23.30
CA ASN A 111 -13.25 15.13 24.54
C ASN A 111 -13.68 14.16 25.65
N PHE A 112 -12.72 13.75 26.49
CA PHE A 112 -12.96 12.82 27.59
C PHE A 112 -11.87 12.88 28.65
N THR A 113 -12.24 12.59 29.90
CA THR A 113 -11.34 12.54 31.05
C THR A 113 -11.07 11.10 31.46
N THR A 114 -9.86 10.79 31.92
CA THR A 114 -9.55 9.45 32.43
C THR A 114 -10.34 9.15 33.69
N GLY A 115 -10.88 7.93 33.79
CA GLY A 115 -11.68 7.47 34.92
C GLY A 115 -13.17 7.36 34.61
N ARG A 116 -13.96 7.05 35.65
CA ARG A 116 -15.42 7.03 35.56
C ARG A 116 -15.99 8.44 35.63
N CYS A 117 -17.18 8.65 35.08
CA CYS A 117 -17.89 9.89 35.30
C CYS A 117 -18.24 10.09 36.78
N PRO A 118 -18.19 11.32 37.29
CA PRO A 118 -18.64 11.62 38.64
C PRO A 118 -20.11 11.24 38.79
N VAL A 119 -20.46 10.67 39.95
CA VAL A 119 -21.86 10.46 40.29
C VAL A 119 -22.49 11.81 40.62
N PRO A 120 -23.70 12.13 40.12
CA PRO A 120 -24.39 13.33 40.56
C PRO A 120 -24.65 13.22 42.06
N LEU A 121 -24.16 14.22 42.81
CA LEU A 121 -24.47 14.36 44.23
C LEU A 121 -25.92 14.81 44.32
N ASN A 122 -26.78 13.94 44.83
CA ASN A 122 -28.17 14.27 45.15
C ASN A 122 -28.26 14.88 46.54
#